data_AF-A0A093BJL6-F1
#
_entry.id   AF-A0A093BJL6-F1
#
_cell.length_a   1.000
_cell.length_b   1.000
_cell.length_c   1.000
_cell.angle_alpha   90.00
_cell.angle_beta   90.00
_cell.angle_gamma   90.00
#
_symmetry.space_group_name_H-M   'P 1'
#
loop_
_entity.id
_entity.type
_entity.pdbx_description
1 polymer ?
#
loop_
_entity_poly.entity_id
_entity_poly.type
_entity_poly.pdbx_seq_one_letter_code
_entity_poly.pdbx_strand_id
1 'polypeptide(L)' 'MENLCDANSRFALDLLGRLSEAKPAGNVFFSPVSISAALAMVLLGARGDTEAQVLK' A
#
# COMPACT_ATOMS: atom_id res chain seq x y z
N MET A 1 -10.31 -1.30 15.40
CA MET A 1 -8.87 -1.10 15.07
C MET A 1 -8.22 -2.35 14.47
N GLU A 2 -8.70 -3.56 14.81
CA GLU A 2 -8.23 -4.82 14.17
C GLU A 2 -8.24 -4.75 12.62
N ASN A 3 -9.21 -4.04 12.03
CA ASN A 3 -9.33 -3.87 10.57
C ASN A 3 -8.17 -3.09 9.89
N LEU A 4 -7.65 -2.00 10.51
CA LEU A 4 -6.63 -1.16 9.86
C LEU A 4 -5.23 -1.79 9.90
N CYS A 5 -4.92 -2.48 11.00
CA CYS A 5 -3.65 -3.21 11.12
C CYS A 5 -3.59 -4.34 10.08
N ASP A 6 -4.69 -5.08 9.93
CA ASP A 6 -4.82 -6.15 8.94
C ASP A 6 -4.75 -5.62 7.51
N ALA A 7 -5.43 -4.51 7.21
CA ALA A 7 -5.37 -3.86 5.91
C ALA A 7 -3.94 -3.41 5.55
N ASN A 8 -3.25 -2.75 6.49
CA ASN A 8 -1.85 -2.34 6.29
C ASN A 8 -0.90 -3.54 6.15
N SER A 9 -1.14 -4.63 6.87
CA SER A 9 -0.33 -5.85 6.77
C SER A 9 -0.53 -6.54 5.43
N ARG A 10 -1.77 -6.65 4.94
CA ARG A 10 -2.07 -7.18 3.60
C ARG A 10 -1.42 -6.33 2.51
N PHE A 11 -1.63 -5.02 2.56
CA PHE A 11 -0.98 -4.08 1.64
C PHE A 11 0.55 -4.21 1.65
N ALA A 12 1.16 -4.36 2.83
CA ALA A 12 2.61 -4.56 2.97
C ALA A 12 3.09 -5.83 2.26
N LEU A 13 2.39 -6.96 2.45
CA LEU A 13 2.74 -8.24 1.84
C LEU A 13 2.56 -8.20 0.31
N ASP A 14 1.45 -7.63 -0.16
CA ASP A 14 1.18 -7.48 -1.60
C ASP A 14 2.24 -6.60 -2.27
N LEU A 15 2.61 -5.48 -1.64
CA LEU A 15 3.63 -4.58 -2.15
C LEU A 15 5.02 -5.24 -2.11
N LEU A 16 5.35 -5.96 -1.04
CA LEU A 16 6.61 -6.70 -0.95
C LEU A 16 6.72 -7.75 -2.06
N GLY A 17 5.64 -8.48 -2.35
CA GLY A 17 5.59 -9.44 -3.45
C GLY A 17 5.94 -8.80 -4.78
N ARG A 18 5.26 -7.69 -5.13
CA ARG A 18 5.53 -6.93 -6.36
C ARG A 18 6.95 -6.37 -6.43
N LEU A 19 7.47 -5.84 -5.33
CA LEU A 19 8.84 -5.31 -5.26
C LEU A 19 9.88 -6.43 -5.41
N SER A 20 9.61 -7.61 -4.85
CA SER A 20 10.46 -8.80 -4.96
C SER A 20 10.47 -9.37 -6.39
N GLU A 21 9.33 -9.36 -7.07
CA GLU A 21 9.24 -9.73 -8.50
C GLU A 21 10.03 -8.76 -9.39
N ALA A 22 9.93 -7.45 -9.10
CA ALA A 22 10.67 -6.42 -9.83
C ALA A 22 12.19 -6.44 -9.54
N LYS A 23 12.60 -6.93 -8.36
CA LYS A 23 14.00 -7.08 -7.95
C LYS A 23 14.24 -8.49 -7.37
N PRO A 24 14.34 -9.52 -8.22
CA PRO A 24 14.42 -10.92 -7.78
C PRO A 24 15.62 -11.25 -6.91
N ALA A 25 16.71 -10.50 -7.06
CA ALA A 25 17.94 -10.64 -6.28
C ALA A 25 18.39 -9.25 -5.83
N GLY A 26 18.11 -8.91 -4.57
CA GLY A 26 18.50 -7.64 -3.97
C GLY A 26 17.76 -7.37 -2.66
N ASN A 27 18.27 -6.43 -1.88
CA ASN A 27 17.61 -6.01 -0.66
C ASN A 27 16.38 -5.15 -0.99
N VAL A 28 15.26 -5.45 -0.36
CA VAL A 28 14.03 -4.64 -0.38
C VAL A 28 13.79 -4.10 1.02
N PHE A 29 13.69 -2.78 1.15
CA PHE A 29 13.44 -2.10 2.42
C PHE A 29 12.48 -0.94 2.19
N PHE A 30 11.36 -0.91 2.92
CA PHE A 30 10.35 0.15 2.82
C PHE A 30 9.52 0.23 4.11
N SER A 31 8.76 1.32 4.26
CA SER A 31 7.80 1.52 5.35
C SER A 31 6.37 1.43 4.82
N PRO A 32 5.65 0.30 5.04
CA PRO A 32 4.30 0.12 4.52
C PRO A 32 3.33 1.16 5.08
N VAL A 33 3.39 1.42 6.39
CA VAL A 33 2.49 2.37 7.07
C VAL A 33 2.67 3.79 6.53
N SER A 34 3.91 4.21 6.25
CA SER A 34 4.18 5.53 5.67
C SER A 34 3.56 5.68 4.27
N ILE A 35 3.63 4.63 3.44
CA ILE A 35 3.03 4.63 2.11
C ILE A 35 1.50 4.63 2.21
N SER A 36 0.91 3.77 3.06
CA SER A 36 -0.53 3.75 3.30
C SER A 36 -1.05 5.11 3.78
N ALA A 37 -0.32 5.78 4.69
CA ALA A 37 -0.68 7.10 5.18
C ALA A 37 -0.64 8.16 4.06
N ALA A 38 0.36 8.09 3.18
CA ALA A 38 0.44 8.97 2.01
C ALA A 38 -0.73 8.73 1.04
N LEU A 39 -1.07 7.47 0.77
CA LEU A 39 -2.21 7.11 -0.08
C LEU A 39 -3.55 7.53 0.55
N ALA A 40 -3.69 7.42 1.87
CA ALA A 40 -4.86 7.92 2.57
C ALA A 40 -5.00 9.45 2.43
N MET A 41 -3.89 10.20 2.44
CA MET A 41 -3.94 11.64 2.15
C MET A 41 -4.34 11.94 0.70
N VAL A 42 -3.85 11.16 -0.26
CA VAL A 42 -4.25 11.28 -1.68
C VAL A 42 -5.74 10.98 -1.85
N LEU A 43 -6.24 9.95 -1.15
CA LEU A 43 -7.64 9.54 -1.20
C LEU A 43 -8.61 10.68 -0.87
N LEU A 44 -8.26 11.55 0.08
CA LEU A 44 -9.10 12.69 0.47
C LEU A 44 -9.40 13.64 -0.70
N GLY A 45 -8.48 13.76 -1.66
CA GLY A 45 -8.63 14.56 -2.87
C GLY A 45 -9.10 13.77 -4.10
N ALA A 46 -9.03 12.44 -4.09
CA ALA A 46 -9.40 11.59 -5.22
C ALA A 46 -10.94 11.50 -5.36
N ARG A 47 -11.43 11.35 -6.60
CA ARG A 47 -12.86 11.13 -6.90
C ARG A 47 -13.03 10.10 -8.00
N GLY A 48 -14.22 9.52 -8.10
CA GLY A 48 -14.58 8.59 -9.16
C GLY A 48 -13.66 7.37 -9.20
N ASP A 49 -13.19 7.00 -10.40
CA ASP A 49 -12.34 5.82 -10.59
C ASP A 49 -11.02 5.88 -9.81
N THR A 50 -10.45 7.08 -9.62
CA THR A 50 -9.21 7.25 -8.86
C THR A 50 -9.42 6.94 -7.38
N GLU A 51 -10.53 7.39 -6.80
CA GLU A 51 -10.89 7.07 -5.41
C GLU A 51 -11.11 5.57 -5.22
N ALA A 52 -11.83 4.94 -6.15
CA ALA A 52 -12.11 3.52 -6.13
C ALA A 52 -10.84 2.66 -6.23
N GLN A 53 -9.85 3.09 -7.00
CA GLN A 53 -8.58 2.37 -7.14
C GLN A 53 -7.68 2.48 -5.90
N VAL A 54 -7.72 3.61 -5.19
CA VAL A 54 -6.91 3.82 -3.98
C VAL A 54 -7.51 3.07 -2.77
N LEU A 55 -8.83 2.88 -2.74
CA LEU A 55 -9.53 2.12 -1.68
C LEU A 55 -9.48 0.59 -1.86
N LYS A 56 -9.17 0.12 -3.06
CA LYS A 56 -9.21 -1.30 -3.43
C LYS A 56 -7.98 -2.05 -2.96
#